data_AF-A0A954NCF8-F1
#
_entry.id   AF-A0A954NCF8-F1
#
_cell.length_a   1.000
_cell.length_b   1.000
_cell.length_c   1.000
_cell.angle_alpha   90.00
_cell.angle_beta   90.00
_cell.angle_gamma   90.00
#
_symmetry.space_group_name_H-M   'P 1'
#
loop_
_entity.id
_entity.type
_entity.pdbx_description
1 polymer ?
#
loop_
_entity_poly.entity_id
_entity_poly.type
_entity_poly.pdbx_seq_one_letter_code
_entity_poly.pdbx_strand_id
1 'polypeptide(L)'
;MIAPVLVAEIKRLLANSSLSQRKIAQKVGVSRGTVSGIANGSRPDYEAIRREREQEEALAPTGPLMRCPSCGGMVYAPCRLCHIRALLANRRQKGPHLHQRRLNWVNAPRAAFYPNDSARAAEKRPGTVTSA
;
A
#
# COMPACT_ATOMS: atom_id res chain seq x y z
N MET A 1 5.22 10.73 10.48
CA MET A 1 5.03 10.22 9.10
C MET A 1 6.41 9.91 8.54
N ILE A 2 6.63 8.77 7.89
CA ILE A 2 7.96 8.36 7.41
C ILE A 2 8.20 8.91 6.01
N ALA A 3 9.39 9.47 5.79
CA ALA A 3 9.79 10.05 4.51
C ALA A 3 9.71 9.00 3.37
N PRO A 4 9.25 9.38 2.17
CA PRO A 4 9.09 8.46 1.04
C PRO A 4 10.43 7.82 0.63
N VAL A 5 11.54 8.54 0.80
CA VAL A 5 12.89 8.05 0.55
C VAL A 5 13.22 6.83 1.43
N LEU A 6 12.85 6.86 2.71
CA LEU A 6 13.06 5.73 3.62
C LEU A 6 12.19 4.53 3.25
N VAL A 7 10.96 4.78 2.76
CA VAL A 7 10.07 3.71 2.28
C VAL A 7 10.66 3.03 1.04
N ALA A 8 11.22 3.80 0.11
CA ALA A 8 11.89 3.26 -1.07
C ALA A 8 13.11 2.41 -0.68
N GLU A 9 13.92 2.89 0.27
CA GLU A 9 15.08 2.14 0.76
C GLU A 9 14.67 0.85 1.48
N ILE A 10 13.62 0.87 2.30
CA ILE A 10 13.08 -0.34 2.93
C ILE A 10 12.59 -1.33 1.87
N LYS A 11 11.88 -0.88 0.83
CA LYS A 11 11.45 -1.73 -0.29
C LYS A 11 12.64 -2.36 -1.00
N ARG A 12 13.70 -1.59 -1.25
CA ARG A 12 14.95 -2.08 -1.87
C ARG A 12 15.61 -3.16 -1.00
N LEU A 13 15.71 -2.93 0.31
CA LEU A 13 16.30 -3.90 1.24
C LEU A 13 15.45 -5.16 1.40
N LEU A 14 14.12 -5.05 1.37
CA LEU A 14 13.20 -6.19 1.38
C LEU A 14 13.31 -7.03 0.09
N ALA A 15 13.46 -6.38 -1.08
CA ALA A 15 13.61 -7.07 -2.36
C ALA A 15 14.90 -7.91 -2.42
N ASN A 16 15.98 -7.45 -1.77
CA ASN A 16 17.26 -8.15 -1.73
C ASN A 16 17.29 -9.38 -0.79
N SER A 17 16.22 -9.63 -0.01
CA SER A 17 15.97 -10.76 0.92
C SER A 17 17.09 -11.18 1.90
N SER A 18 18.20 -10.43 1.96
CA SER A 18 19.40 -10.78 2.74
C SER A 18 19.35 -10.34 4.20
N LEU A 19 18.44 -9.43 4.56
CA LEU A 19 18.31 -8.87 5.89
C LEU A 19 16.96 -9.21 6.51
N SER A 20 16.97 -9.62 7.78
CA SER A 20 15.74 -9.73 8.56
C SER A 20 15.12 -8.35 8.78
N GLN A 21 13.79 -8.29 8.94
CA GLN A 21 13.08 -7.03 9.19
C GLN A 21 13.64 -6.25 10.39
N ARG A 22 14.16 -6.95 11.43
CA ARG A 22 14.81 -6.32 12.58
C ARG A 22 16.13 -5.65 12.22
N LYS A 23 16.93 -6.27 11.36
CA LYS A 23 18.17 -5.67 10.84
C LYS A 23 17.89 -4.49 9.91
N ILE A 24 16.85 -4.59 9.08
CA ILE A 24 16.40 -3.47 8.22
C ILE A 24 15.97 -2.28 9.08
N ALA A 25 15.16 -2.54 10.12
CA ALA A 25 14.71 -1.52 11.06
C ALA A 25 15.89 -0.77 11.72
N GLN A 26 16.89 -1.51 12.22
CA GLN A 26 18.10 -0.93 12.81
C GLN A 26 18.93 -0.14 11.79
N LYS A 27 19.09 -0.66 10.57
CA LYS A 27 19.89 -0.02 9.52
C LYS A 27 19.28 1.30 9.03
N VAL A 28 17.95 1.36 8.94
CA VAL A 28 17.22 2.52 8.42
C VAL A 28 16.78 3.48 9.55
N GLY A 29 16.85 3.06 10.81
CA GLY A 29 16.45 3.88 11.97
C GLY A 29 14.93 3.98 12.14
N VAL A 30 14.19 2.90 11.86
CA VAL A 30 12.72 2.85 11.99
C VAL A 30 12.27 1.70 12.89
N SER A 31 11.01 1.72 13.33
CA SER A 31 10.46 0.60 14.12
C SER A 31 10.30 -0.68 13.28
N ARG A 32 10.36 -1.85 13.93
CA ARG A 32 10.03 -3.13 13.26
C ARG A 32 8.61 -3.13 12.71
N GLY A 33 7.66 -2.54 13.44
CA GLY A 33 6.25 -2.46 13.03
C GLY A 33 6.07 -1.72 11.70
N THR A 34 6.84 -0.66 11.49
CA THR A 34 6.91 0.05 10.21
C THR A 34 7.34 -0.87 9.07
N VAL A 35 8.46 -1.59 9.25
CA VAL A 35 9.00 -2.46 8.20
C VAL A 35 7.99 -3.56 7.86
N SER A 36 7.35 -4.15 8.89
CA SER A 36 6.28 -5.13 8.71
C SER A 36 5.08 -4.56 7.93
N GLY A 37 4.63 -3.35 8.26
CA GLY A 37 3.52 -2.71 7.55
C GLY A 37 3.84 -2.38 6.08
N ILE A 38 5.11 -2.06 5.77
CA ILE A 38 5.56 -1.87 4.39
C ILE A 38 5.64 -3.21 3.66
N ALA A 39 6.21 -4.25 4.29
CA ALA A 39 6.34 -5.58 3.70
C ALA A 39 4.98 -6.20 3.38
N ASN A 40 3.98 -6.01 4.26
CA ASN A 40 2.63 -6.54 4.10
C ASN A 40 1.75 -5.67 3.17
N GLY A 41 2.25 -4.53 2.70
CA GLY A 41 1.46 -3.58 1.91
C GLY A 41 0.29 -2.96 2.67
N SER A 42 0.25 -3.07 4.00
CA SER A 42 -0.81 -2.49 4.83
C SER A 42 -0.63 -0.99 5.06
N ARG A 43 0.54 -0.43 4.72
CA ARG A 43 0.78 1.01 4.75
C ARG A 43 0.00 1.70 3.62
N PRO A 44 -0.91 2.64 3.95
CA PRO A 44 -1.57 3.46 2.93
C PRO A 44 -0.55 4.22 2.10
N ASP A 45 -0.83 4.40 0.81
CA ASP A 45 -0.03 5.28 -0.04
C ASP A 45 -0.34 6.74 0.33
N TYR A 46 0.40 7.26 1.30
CA TYR A 46 0.23 8.62 1.79
C TYR A 46 0.50 9.68 0.70
N GLU A 47 1.32 9.39 -0.31
CA GLU A 47 1.52 10.31 -1.43
C GLU A 47 0.28 10.35 -2.33
N ALA A 48 -0.32 9.19 -2.60
CA ALA A 48 -1.60 9.15 -3.33
C ALA A 48 -2.71 9.89 -2.57
N ILE A 49 -2.83 9.65 -1.25
CA ILE A 49 -3.81 10.34 -0.39
C ILE A 49 -3.55 11.85 -0.35
N ARG A 50 -2.27 12.26 -0.28
CA ARG A 50 -1.90 13.68 -0.28
C ARG A 50 -2.30 14.34 -1.60
N ARG A 51 -1.97 13.73 -2.74
CA ARG A 51 -2.35 14.24 -4.06
C ARG A 51 -3.86 14.34 -4.22
N GLU A 52 -4.61 13.34 -3.73
CA GLU A 52 -6.07 13.37 -3.74
C GLU A 52 -6.61 14.53 -2.90
N ARG A 53 -6.03 14.79 -1.73
CA ARG A 53 -6.39 15.94 -0.90
C ARG A 53 -6.07 17.27 -1.56
N GLU A 54 -4.89 17.40 -2.18
CA GLU A 54 -4.49 18.61 -2.92
C GLU A 54 -5.43 18.88 -4.11
N GLN A 55 -5.88 17.82 -4.80
CA GLN A 55 -6.90 17.94 -5.85
C GLN A 55 -8.26 18.35 -5.30
N GLU A 56 -8.67 17.84 -4.14
CA GLU A 56 -9.91 18.24 -3.47
C GLU A 56 -9.85 19.72 -3.02
N GLU A 57 -8.70 20.16 -2.52
CA GLU A 57 -8.48 21.55 -2.11
C GLU A 57 -8.48 22.51 -3.30
N ALA A 58 -7.95 22.10 -4.46
CA ALA A 58 -8.08 22.87 -5.70
C ALA A 58 -9.54 23.04 -6.16
N LEU A 59 -10.46 22.19 -5.69
CA LEU A 59 -11.89 22.29 -5.93
C LEU A 59 -12.63 23.07 -4.84
N ALA A 60 -11.91 23.64 -3.86
CA ALA A 60 -12.50 24.49 -2.85
C ALA A 60 -13.13 25.72 -3.51
N PRO A 61 -14.38 26.05 -3.16
CA PRO A 61 -15.09 27.16 -3.79
C PRO A 61 -14.49 28.50 -3.35
N THR A 62 -13.66 29.08 -4.20
CA THR A 62 -13.01 30.39 -4.01
C THR A 62 -13.54 31.47 -4.96
N GLY A 63 -14.36 31.08 -5.95
CA GLY A 63 -14.92 32.00 -6.94
C GLY A 63 -16.06 32.87 -6.39
N PRO A 64 -16.60 33.79 -7.20
CA PRO A 64 -17.72 34.63 -6.81
C PRO A 64 -18.99 33.82 -6.56
N LEU A 65 -19.91 34.37 -5.76
CA LEU A 65 -21.24 33.80 -5.56
C LEU A 65 -22.07 33.99 -6.83
N MET A 66 -22.44 32.90 -7.51
CA MET A 66 -23.17 32.94 -8.78
C MET A 66 -24.14 31.77 -8.93
N ARG A 67 -25.07 31.86 -9.88
CA ARG A 67 -25.89 30.70 -10.25
C ARG A 67 -25.06 29.72 -11.08
N CYS A 68 -25.07 28.45 -10.70
CA CYS A 68 -24.41 27.41 -11.47
C CYS A 68 -25.11 27.23 -12.83
N PRO A 69 -24.38 27.26 -13.96
CA PRO A 69 -24.98 27.10 -15.29
C PRO A 69 -25.53 25.69 -15.55
N SER A 70 -25.10 24.68 -14.78
CA SER A 70 -25.55 23.29 -14.94
C SER A 70 -26.81 22.96 -14.14
N CYS A 71 -26.87 23.38 -12.85
CA CYS A 71 -27.98 23.02 -11.96
C CYS A 71 -28.84 24.20 -11.48
N GLY A 72 -28.46 25.44 -11.80
CA GLY A 72 -29.20 26.66 -11.43
C GLY A 72 -29.07 27.11 -9.98
N GLY A 73 -28.40 26.35 -9.11
CA GLY A 73 -28.21 26.68 -7.69
C GLY A 73 -27.28 27.87 -7.47
N MET A 74 -27.56 28.69 -6.45
CA MET A 74 -26.66 29.76 -5.98
C MET A 74 -25.50 29.14 -5.20
N VAL A 75 -24.29 29.21 -5.75
CA VAL A 75 -23.08 28.60 -5.18
C VAL A 75 -21.87 29.48 -5.45
N TYR A 76 -20.83 29.34 -4.63
CA TYR A 76 -19.49 29.81 -4.97
C TYR A 76 -18.89 28.86 -6.02
N ALA A 77 -18.31 29.41 -7.08
CA ALA A 77 -17.69 28.59 -8.13
C ALA A 77 -16.38 27.94 -7.63
N PRO A 78 -16.10 26.66 -7.99
CA PRO A 78 -16.92 25.73 -8.79
C PRO A 78 -18.06 25.05 -8.00
N CYS A 79 -19.12 24.63 -8.71
CA CYS A 79 -20.28 23.96 -8.08
C CYS A 79 -19.94 22.53 -7.59
N ARG A 80 -19.73 22.39 -6.28
CA ARG A 80 -19.40 21.09 -5.65
C ARG A 80 -20.47 20.01 -5.85
N LEU A 81 -21.75 20.38 -5.90
CA LEU A 81 -22.84 19.43 -6.17
C LEU A 81 -22.74 18.82 -7.57
N CYS A 82 -22.54 19.65 -8.59
CA CYS A 82 -22.38 19.18 -9.97
C CYS A 82 -21.12 18.32 -10.13
N HIS A 83 -20.03 18.70 -9.45
CA HIS A 83 -18.80 17.93 -9.42
C HIS A 83 -19.01 16.51 -8.84
N ILE A 84 -19.66 16.39 -7.67
CA ILE A 84 -19.97 15.09 -7.06
C ILE A 84 -20.87 14.25 -7.96
N ARG A 85 -21.89 14.86 -8.59
CA ARG A 85 -22.77 14.16 -9.55
C ARG A 85 -21.98 13.58 -10.73
N ALA A 86 -21.02 14.34 -11.28
CA ALA A 86 -20.13 13.87 -12.34
C ALA A 86 -19.23 12.70 -11.87
N LEU A 87 -18.66 12.79 -10.67
CA LEU A 87 -17.86 11.69 -10.10
C LEU A 87 -18.69 10.42 -9.89
N LEU A 88 -19.92 10.53 -9.39
CA LEU A 88 -20.83 9.39 -9.20
C LEU A 88 -21.24 8.76 -10.54
N ALA A 89 -21.51 9.58 -11.57
CA ALA A 89 -21.80 9.09 -12.91
C ALA A 89 -20.59 8.31 -13.49
N ASN A 90 -19.38 8.85 -13.34
CA ASN A 90 -18.15 8.19 -13.79
C ASN A 90 -17.86 6.88 -13.04
N ARG A 91 -18.17 6.80 -11.73
CA ARG A 91 -18.02 5.57 -10.95
C ARG A 91 -19.00 4.48 -11.39
N ARG A 92 -20.23 4.84 -11.78
CA ARG A 92 -21.22 3.87 -12.31
C ARG A 92 -20.79 3.29 -13.65
N GLN A 93 -20.15 4.09 -14.50
CA GLN A 93 -19.68 3.64 -15.82
C GLN A 93 -18.44 2.74 -15.72
N LYS A 94 -17.53 2.98 -14.76
CA LYS A 94 -16.33 2.17 -14.53
C LYS A 94 -16.59 0.95 -13.63
N GLY A 95 -17.61 0.13 -13.94
CA GLY A 95 -18.00 -1.06 -13.19
C GLY A 95 -16.85 -1.98 -12.73
N PRO A 96 -17.09 -2.91 -11.78
CA PRO A 96 -16.10 -3.48 -10.87
C PRO A 96 -15.15 -4.50 -11.53
N HIS A 97 -14.28 -4.06 -12.43
CA HIS A 97 -13.27 -4.93 -13.03
C HIS A 97 -12.08 -5.24 -12.10
N LEU A 98 -12.07 -4.67 -10.88
CA LEU A 98 -10.95 -4.79 -9.92
C LEU A 98 -11.11 -5.91 -8.87
N HIS A 99 -12.23 -6.65 -8.84
CA HIS A 99 -12.39 -7.71 -7.83
C HIS A 99 -11.69 -9.03 -8.17
N GLN A 100 -11.24 -9.24 -9.42
CA GLN A 100 -10.65 -10.52 -9.84
C GLN A 100 -9.16 -10.71 -9.52
N ARG A 101 -8.41 -9.68 -9.13
CA ARG A 101 -6.97 -9.81 -8.86
C ARG A 101 -6.58 -10.10 -7.41
N ARG A 102 -7.52 -10.10 -6.46
CA ARG A 102 -7.23 -10.31 -5.03
C ARG A 102 -7.33 -11.78 -4.58
N LEU A 103 -7.90 -12.67 -5.40
CA LEU A 103 -8.06 -14.08 -5.07
C LEU A 103 -6.88 -14.97 -5.49
N ASN A 104 -5.97 -14.50 -6.35
CA ASN A 104 -4.78 -15.27 -6.75
C ASN A 104 -3.55 -15.12 -5.84
N TRP A 105 -3.63 -14.30 -4.78
CA TRP A 105 -2.52 -14.14 -3.83
C TRP A 105 -2.67 -14.96 -2.55
N VAL A 106 -3.89 -15.34 -2.19
CA VAL A 106 -4.18 -16.09 -0.95
C VAL A 106 -3.98 -17.61 -1.11
N ASN A 107 -3.96 -18.10 -2.37
CA ASN A 107 -3.74 -19.51 -2.69
C ASN A 107 -2.34 -19.83 -3.24
N ALA A 108 -1.39 -18.89 -3.19
CA ALA A 108 -0.01 -19.21 -3.52
C ALA A 108 0.54 -20.17 -2.43
N PRO A 109 0.98 -21.40 -2.78
CA PRO A 109 1.51 -22.33 -1.80
C PRO A 109 2.70 -21.69 -1.10
N ARG A 110 2.71 -21.77 0.23
CA ARG A 110 3.72 -21.20 1.14
C ARG A 110 5.17 -21.55 0.76
N ALA A 111 5.35 -22.64 0.00
CA ALA A 111 6.62 -23.08 -0.58
C ALA A 111 7.24 -22.11 -1.61
N ALA A 112 6.44 -21.24 -2.23
CA ALA A 112 6.95 -20.27 -3.21
C ALA A 112 7.73 -19.10 -2.57
N PHE A 113 7.58 -18.89 -1.25
CA PHE A 113 8.18 -17.72 -0.57
C PHE A 113 9.55 -18.00 0.07
N TYR A 114 9.96 -19.25 0.26
CA TYR A 114 11.24 -19.60 0.87
C TYR A 114 11.88 -20.82 0.17
N PRO A 115 12.61 -20.62 -0.94
CA PRO A 115 13.32 -21.72 -1.62
C PRO A 115 14.50 -22.30 -0.81
N ASN A 116 14.84 -21.74 0.36
CA ASN A 116 16.00 -22.14 1.15
C ASN A 116 15.70 -22.95 2.43
N ASP A 117 14.44 -23.21 2.79
CA ASP A 117 14.13 -23.95 4.02
C ASP A 117 14.23 -25.48 3.86
N SER A 118 14.16 -26.01 2.64
CA SER A 118 14.33 -27.45 2.38
C SER A 118 15.77 -27.95 2.56
N ALA A 119 16.77 -27.06 2.53
CA ALA A 119 18.18 -27.45 2.64
C ALA A 119 18.67 -27.62 4.09
N ARG A 120 17.91 -27.17 5.11
CA ARG A 120 18.35 -27.23 6.52
C ARG A 120 17.83 -28.43 7.32
N ALA A 121 16.92 -29.22 6.75
CA ALA A 121 16.33 -30.36 7.46
C ALA A 121 17.15 -31.67 7.35
N ALA A 122 18.20 -31.72 6.53
CA ALA A 122 18.92 -32.96 6.22
C ALA A 122 20.24 -33.18 6.98
N GLU A 123 20.75 -32.20 7.72
CA GLU A 123 22.08 -32.31 8.36
C GLU A 123 22.02 -32.09 9.86
N LYS A 124 21.90 -33.21 10.60
CA LYS A 124 22.72 -33.61 11.77
C LYS A 124 21.94 -34.48 12.75
N ARG A 125 22.18 -35.81 12.67
CA ARG A 125 22.44 -36.65 13.85
C ARG A 125 23.46 -37.73 13.49
N PRO A 126 24.76 -37.54 13.76
CA PRO A 126 25.69 -38.65 13.89
C PRO A 126 25.88 -39.04 15.36
N GLY A 127 25.97 -40.36 15.59
CA GLY A 127 26.65 -40.99 16.74
C GLY A 127 25.72 -41.38 17.89
N THR A 128 25.29 -42.64 18.04
CA THR A 128 26.02 -43.78 18.65
C THR A 128 26.74 -43.43 19.95
N VAL A 129 26.20 -43.91 21.08
CA VAL A 129 27.01 -44.27 22.24
C VAL A 129 26.63 -45.69 22.66
N THR A 130 27.60 -46.56 22.48
CA THR A 130 27.69 -47.95 22.92
C THR A 130 28.11 -47.99 24.41
N SER A 131 27.78 -49.11 25.07
CA SER A 131 28.41 -49.63 26.31
C SER A 131 27.93 -49.02 27.64
N ALA A 132 27.75 -49.77 28.72
CA ALA A 132 28.20 -51.12 29.09
C ALA A 132 27.15 -51.85 29.95
#